data_AF-A0A2R6RU45-F1
#
_entry.id   AF-A0A2R6RU45-F1
#
_cell.length_a   1.000
_cell.length_b   1.000
_cell.length_c   1.000
_cell.angle_alpha   90.00
_cell.angle_beta   90.00
_cell.angle_gamma   90.00
#
_symmetry.space_group_name_H-M   'P 1'
#
loop_
_entity.id
_entity.type
_entity.pdbx_description
1 polymer ?
#
loop_
_entity_poly.entity_id
_entity_poly.type
_entity_poly.pdbx_seq_one_letter_code
_entity_poly.pdbx_strand_id
1 'polypeptide(L)'
;MDTLLKTHNKLEFLHPLHGFVERGCGLSPTRPHSQEFRLGPKKPYLKWGKNGSVKARSSTLLELVRETKKENLDFELPMYDPSKGIVVDLAVVGGGPAGLAVAQQVSQAGLSVCLIDPSPKLIWPNNYGVWVDEFEAMNLLDCLDTTWSGAAVFIDEQSTKNLDRPYGRVNRKQLKSKMMQKCILNGVKFHQAKVIKVIHEESKSLLICNDGVTVQASVVLDATGFSRCLVQYDKPYNPGYQVAYGILAEVEEHPFDLNKMVFMDWRDSHLNNNRELKERNRRIPTFLYAMPFSSDRIFLEETSLVARPGLRMEDIQERMVARLRHLGIKVKSIEEDERCVIPMGGPLPVLPQRVVGIGGTAGMVHPSTGYMVARTLAAAPIVADAIVRYLGSESSLPGNDLSAQVWKDLWPIDRRRQREFFCFGMDILLKLDLQGTRRFFDAFFDLEPRYWHGFLSSRLFLPELIFFGLSLFSHASNSSRIEIMAKGTLPLLGMINNLIQDRE
;
A
#
# COMPACT_ATOMS: atom_id res chain seq x y z
N MET A 1 52.71 -6.75 -4.03
CA MET A 1 52.26 -7.86 -4.88
C MET A 1 50.75 -7.93 -4.69
N ASP A 2 50.01 -7.00 -5.30
CA ASP A 2 49.37 -7.17 -6.62
C ASP A 2 48.48 -8.44 -6.61
N THR A 3 47.15 -8.37 -6.75
CA THR A 3 46.46 -7.79 -7.90
C THR A 3 45.00 -7.39 -7.63
N LEU A 4 44.58 -6.39 -8.41
CA LEU A 4 43.23 -5.87 -8.67
C LEU A 4 42.14 -6.94 -8.90
N LEU A 5 40.89 -6.60 -8.51
CA LEU A 5 39.71 -6.78 -9.36
C LEU A 5 38.55 -5.86 -8.90
N LYS A 6 38.25 -4.88 -9.77
CA LYS A 6 37.03 -4.05 -9.76
C LYS A 6 35.81 -4.91 -10.05
N THR A 7 34.70 -4.71 -9.35
CA THR A 7 33.36 -5.04 -9.85
C THR A 7 32.41 -3.87 -9.66
N HIS A 8 31.76 -3.48 -10.77
CA HIS A 8 30.72 -2.49 -10.86
C HIS A 8 29.40 -3.05 -10.33
N ASN A 9 28.71 -2.28 -9.47
CA ASN A 9 27.30 -2.51 -9.15
C ASN A 9 26.45 -1.38 -9.75
N LYS A 10 25.90 -1.63 -10.93
CA LYS A 10 24.65 -1.03 -11.41
C LYS A 10 23.62 -2.15 -11.42
N LEU A 11 22.61 -2.05 -10.56
CA LEU A 11 21.42 -2.92 -10.60
C LEU A 11 20.21 -2.01 -10.87
N GLU A 12 19.91 -1.86 -12.15
CA GLU A 12 18.59 -1.45 -12.63
C GLU A 12 17.71 -2.71 -12.74
N PHE A 13 16.47 -2.57 -12.32
CA PHE A 13 15.43 -3.60 -12.37
C PHE A 13 15.07 -3.92 -13.83
N LEU A 14 15.15 -5.21 -14.23
CA LEU A 14 14.55 -5.71 -15.47
C LEU A 14 13.75 -7.00 -15.23
N HIS A 15 12.56 -7.02 -15.83
CA HIS A 15 11.54 -8.07 -15.81
C HIS A 15 12.00 -9.41 -16.43
N PRO A 16 11.46 -10.57 -16.01
CA PRO A 16 11.79 -11.85 -16.60
C PRO A 16 10.85 -12.20 -17.78
N LEU A 17 11.44 -12.56 -18.92
CA LEU A 17 10.79 -13.35 -19.97
C LEU A 17 11.32 -14.79 -19.88
N HIS A 18 10.40 -15.75 -19.90
CA HIS A 18 10.65 -17.19 -19.86
C HIS A 18 11.57 -17.65 -21.01
N GLY A 19 12.57 -18.47 -20.66
CA GLY A 19 13.29 -19.36 -21.57
C GLY A 19 13.11 -20.82 -21.11
N PHE A 20 12.69 -21.68 -22.04
CA PHE A 20 12.70 -23.14 -21.87
C PHE A 20 14.08 -23.71 -22.23
N VAL A 21 14.34 -24.91 -21.70
CA VAL A 21 15.63 -25.50 -21.33
C VAL A 21 16.19 -26.48 -22.40
N GLU A 22 17.53 -26.44 -22.57
CA GLU A 22 18.54 -27.50 -22.90
C GLU A 22 18.35 -28.41 -24.14
N ARG A 23 19.36 -29.02 -24.79
CA ARG A 23 20.82 -29.30 -24.60
C ARG A 23 21.32 -29.75 -26.00
N GLY A 24 22.56 -29.47 -26.42
CA GLY A 24 23.67 -30.42 -26.27
C GLY A 24 24.61 -30.41 -27.51
N CYS A 25 25.92 -30.47 -27.25
CA CYS A 25 27.06 -30.37 -28.18
C CYS A 25 27.22 -31.52 -29.20
N GLY A 26 27.97 -31.25 -30.30
CA GLY A 26 28.79 -32.26 -30.97
C GLY A 26 29.17 -32.01 -32.46
N LEU A 27 30.43 -31.59 -32.68
CA LEU A 27 31.38 -31.93 -33.77
C LEU A 27 30.98 -31.84 -35.29
N SER A 28 31.81 -31.10 -36.03
CA SER A 28 31.96 -30.86 -37.49
C SER A 28 32.49 -32.06 -38.32
N PRO A 29 32.79 -31.96 -39.65
CA PRO A 29 32.20 -31.22 -40.80
C PRO A 29 32.04 -32.08 -42.10
N THR A 30 31.33 -31.60 -43.15
CA THR A 30 31.68 -31.80 -44.60
C THR A 30 30.73 -31.05 -45.56
N ARG A 31 31.28 -30.44 -46.63
CA ARG A 31 30.64 -29.92 -47.87
C ARG A 31 30.45 -31.07 -48.90
N PRO A 32 29.93 -30.93 -50.16
CA PRO A 32 29.64 -29.74 -50.99
C PRO A 32 28.43 -29.80 -51.99
N HIS A 33 28.26 -28.70 -52.76
CA HIS A 33 27.60 -28.54 -54.09
C HIS A 33 26.05 -28.67 -54.14
N SER A 34 25.28 -27.95 -54.96
CA SER A 34 25.51 -27.40 -56.32
C SER A 34 24.60 -26.18 -56.63
N GLN A 35 25.01 -25.42 -57.64
CA GLN A 35 24.29 -24.31 -58.29
C GLN A 35 23.06 -24.80 -59.09
N GLU A 36 22.04 -23.95 -59.25
CA GLU A 36 21.49 -23.65 -60.59
C GLU A 36 20.62 -22.38 -60.62
N PHE A 37 20.81 -21.60 -61.70
CA PHE A 37 20.08 -20.40 -62.08
C PHE A 37 18.77 -20.75 -62.82
N ARG A 38 17.71 -19.92 -62.72
CA ARG A 38 16.95 -19.40 -63.89
C ARG A 38 15.93 -18.30 -63.55
N LEU A 39 15.67 -17.51 -64.59
CA LEU A 39 15.03 -16.18 -64.66
C LEU A 39 13.48 -16.12 -64.65
N GLY A 40 12.92 -15.08 -64.00
CA GLY A 40 11.75 -14.24 -64.40
C GLY A 40 10.32 -14.82 -64.29
N PRO A 41 9.21 -14.01 -64.28
CA PRO A 41 9.08 -12.56 -64.53
C PRO A 41 8.22 -11.75 -63.51
N LYS A 42 8.12 -10.42 -63.75
CA LYS A 42 7.47 -9.35 -62.95
C LYS A 42 5.94 -9.24 -63.11
N LYS A 43 5.23 -8.78 -62.05
CA LYS A 43 4.19 -7.69 -61.96
C LYS A 43 3.23 -7.92 -60.75
N PRO A 44 2.42 -6.92 -60.30
CA PRO A 44 2.73 -5.54 -59.95
C PRO A 44 2.28 -5.17 -58.51
N TYR A 45 2.78 -4.03 -58.01
CA TYR A 45 2.40 -3.41 -56.75
C TYR A 45 0.92 -2.99 -56.71
N LEU A 46 0.20 -3.34 -55.64
CA LEU A 46 -1.03 -2.67 -55.21
C LEU A 46 -0.78 -2.02 -53.84
N LYS A 47 -0.73 -0.68 -53.82
CA LYS A 47 -0.76 0.13 -52.59
C LYS A 47 -2.18 0.10 -52.03
N TRP A 48 -2.38 -0.46 -50.83
CA TRP A 48 -3.58 -0.19 -50.03
C TRP A 48 -3.19 0.73 -48.88
N GLY A 49 -3.89 1.85 -48.77
CA GLY A 49 -3.63 2.93 -47.84
C GLY A 49 -3.66 2.49 -46.38
N LYS A 50 -2.63 2.88 -45.64
CA LYS A 50 -2.66 2.93 -44.18
C LYS A 50 -3.65 4.01 -43.76
N ASN A 51 -4.86 3.61 -43.35
CA ASN A 51 -5.64 4.40 -42.43
C ASN A 51 -4.90 4.41 -41.10
N GLY A 52 -4.12 5.47 -40.88
CA GLY A 52 -3.52 5.77 -39.59
C GLY A 52 -4.62 5.94 -38.56
N SER A 53 -4.78 4.95 -37.69
CA SER A 53 -5.39 5.15 -36.39
C SER A 53 -4.53 6.17 -35.65
N VAL A 54 -5.02 7.39 -35.56
CA VAL A 54 -4.42 8.45 -34.74
C VAL A 54 -4.59 8.01 -33.29
N LYS A 55 -3.52 7.46 -32.70
CA LYS A 55 -3.37 7.36 -31.24
C LYS A 55 -3.41 8.78 -30.68
N ALA A 56 -4.60 9.23 -30.27
CA ALA A 56 -4.76 10.49 -29.56
C ALA A 56 -4.10 10.37 -28.18
N ARG A 57 -2.99 11.09 -28.06
CA ARG A 57 -2.09 11.35 -26.92
C ARG A 57 -2.65 11.05 -25.52
N SER A 58 -2.15 9.96 -24.93
CA SER A 58 -1.95 9.87 -23.47
C SER A 58 -0.93 10.92 -22.98
N SER A 59 -0.17 11.54 -23.89
CA SER A 59 0.93 12.44 -23.55
C SER A 59 0.49 13.76 -22.94
N THR A 60 -0.69 14.31 -23.25
CA THR A 60 -1.03 15.69 -22.85
C THR A 60 -1.26 15.87 -21.34
N LEU A 61 -1.85 14.90 -20.64
CA LEU A 61 -1.96 14.95 -19.17
C LEU A 61 -0.59 14.73 -18.52
N LEU A 62 0.20 13.81 -19.07
CA LEU A 62 1.55 13.48 -18.58
C LEU A 62 2.56 14.62 -18.84
N GLU A 63 2.35 15.42 -19.88
CA GLU A 63 3.14 16.63 -20.20
C GLU A 63 2.92 17.76 -19.17
N LEU A 64 1.78 17.75 -18.44
CA LEU A 64 1.47 18.72 -17.38
C LEU A 64 2.04 18.31 -16.02
N VAL A 65 2.55 17.09 -15.89
CA VAL A 65 3.19 16.61 -14.65
C VAL A 65 4.48 17.39 -14.47
N ARG A 66 4.47 18.33 -13.51
CA ARG A 66 5.70 18.95 -13.03
C ARG A 66 6.46 17.92 -12.18
N GLU A 67 7.78 18.03 -12.12
CA GLU A 67 8.55 17.28 -11.13
C GLU A 67 8.02 17.65 -9.73
N THR A 68 7.35 16.71 -9.07
CA THR A 68 6.88 16.88 -7.70
C THR A 68 8.08 17.24 -6.82
N LYS A 69 8.13 18.48 -6.33
CA LYS A 69 9.24 18.94 -5.50
C LYS A 69 9.24 18.14 -4.20
N LYS A 70 10.31 17.39 -3.97
CA LYS A 70 10.59 16.77 -2.69
C LYS A 70 10.80 17.87 -1.65
N GLU A 71 9.79 18.06 -0.81
CA GLU A 71 9.83 19.05 0.26
C GLU A 71 10.38 18.42 1.55
N ASN A 72 11.30 19.13 2.21
CA ASN A 72 11.86 18.74 3.50
C ASN A 72 11.26 19.60 4.61
N LEU A 73 11.14 19.01 5.79
CA LEU A 73 10.86 19.74 7.02
C LEU A 73 12.10 20.51 7.47
N ASP A 74 11.87 21.72 7.93
CA ASP A 74 12.90 22.61 8.46
C ASP A 74 13.10 22.35 9.96
N PHE A 75 13.79 21.26 10.27
CA PHE A 75 14.22 20.90 11.62
C PHE A 75 15.72 20.68 11.68
N GLU A 76 16.34 21.12 12.77
CA GLU A 76 17.65 20.64 13.18
C GLU A 76 17.46 19.31 13.93
N LEU A 77 18.09 18.23 13.43
CA LEU A 77 17.92 16.90 14.01
C LEU A 77 19.05 16.61 14.99
N PRO A 78 18.74 16.15 16.22
CA PRO A 78 19.76 15.63 17.13
C PRO A 78 20.39 14.37 16.52
N MET A 79 21.59 14.49 15.94
CA MET A 79 22.21 13.37 15.24
C MET A 79 22.77 12.32 16.23
N TYR A 80 22.71 11.05 15.82
CA TYR A 80 23.38 9.94 16.51
C TYR A 80 24.89 10.11 16.40
N ASP A 81 25.59 9.97 17.53
CA ASP A 81 27.04 10.06 17.61
C ASP A 81 27.63 8.65 17.78
N PRO A 82 28.22 8.07 16.72
CA PRO A 82 28.76 6.72 16.77
C PRO A 82 29.99 6.60 17.68
N SER A 83 30.68 7.70 18.01
CA SER A 83 31.88 7.68 18.85
C SER A 83 31.58 7.33 20.31
N LYS A 84 30.35 7.54 20.76
CA LYS A 84 29.95 7.26 22.14
C LYS A 84 29.78 5.77 22.44
N GLY A 85 29.64 4.92 21.40
CA GLY A 85 29.48 3.47 21.57
C GLY A 85 28.28 3.05 22.41
N ILE A 86 27.27 3.93 22.56
CA ILE A 86 26.10 3.69 23.42
C ILE A 86 25.19 2.67 22.76
N VAL A 87 24.79 1.66 23.55
CA VAL A 87 23.67 0.78 23.23
C VAL A 87 22.39 1.53 23.55
N VAL A 88 21.56 1.77 22.55
CA VAL A 88 20.25 2.40 22.76
C VAL A 88 19.20 1.35 23.15
N ASP A 89 18.16 1.77 23.84
CA ASP A 89 17.06 0.88 24.23
C ASP A 89 16.29 0.41 22.99
N LEU A 90 16.03 1.33 22.06
CA LEU A 90 15.31 1.05 20.82
C LEU A 90 15.99 1.66 19.59
N ALA A 91 16.28 0.82 18.58
CA ALA A 91 16.54 1.29 17.23
C ALA A 91 15.27 1.17 16.37
N VAL A 92 14.81 2.28 15.80
CA VAL A 92 13.68 2.34 14.86
C VAL A 92 14.22 2.48 13.45
N VAL A 93 13.88 1.54 12.56
CA VAL A 93 14.33 1.55 11.17
C VAL A 93 13.18 1.99 10.27
N GLY A 94 13.21 3.23 9.81
CA GLY A 94 12.19 3.87 8.98
C GLY A 94 11.44 5.01 9.70
N GLY A 95 11.49 6.19 9.11
CA GLY A 95 10.86 7.44 9.58
C GLY A 95 9.45 7.68 9.05
N GLY A 96 8.69 6.60 8.80
CA GLY A 96 7.27 6.65 8.44
C GLY A 96 6.36 6.97 9.64
N PRO A 97 5.03 7.08 9.43
CA PRO A 97 4.08 7.33 10.51
C PRO A 97 4.19 6.32 11.65
N ALA A 98 4.40 5.04 11.31
CA ALA A 98 4.53 3.94 12.26
C ALA A 98 5.78 4.10 13.16
N GLY A 99 6.95 4.34 12.53
CA GLY A 99 8.22 4.45 13.24
C GLY A 99 8.27 5.69 14.13
N LEU A 100 7.81 6.84 13.63
CA LEU A 100 7.74 8.06 14.44
C LEU A 100 6.78 7.92 15.62
N ALA A 101 5.62 7.29 15.45
CA ALA A 101 4.65 7.11 16.53
C ALA A 101 5.22 6.27 17.68
N VAL A 102 5.88 5.13 17.37
CA VAL A 102 6.53 4.30 18.39
C VAL A 102 7.73 4.99 19.01
N ALA A 103 8.60 5.61 18.19
CA ALA A 103 9.76 6.36 18.69
C ALA A 103 9.35 7.46 19.68
N GLN A 104 8.27 8.19 19.37
CA GLN A 104 7.73 9.23 20.23
C GLN A 104 7.31 8.69 21.59
N GLN A 105 6.53 7.61 21.63
CA GLN A 105 5.99 7.05 22.88
C GLN A 105 7.07 6.39 23.73
N VAL A 106 7.97 5.63 23.11
CA VAL A 106 9.08 4.98 23.82
C VAL A 106 10.03 6.02 24.42
N SER A 107 10.37 7.06 23.66
CA SER A 107 11.20 8.16 24.18
C SER A 107 10.49 9.00 25.25
N GLN A 108 9.16 9.15 25.18
CA GLN A 108 8.37 9.82 26.22
C GLN A 108 8.45 9.09 27.57
N ALA A 109 8.65 7.77 27.55
CA ALA A 109 8.88 6.97 28.77
C ALA A 109 10.33 7.05 29.29
N GLY A 110 11.19 7.89 28.68
CA GLY A 110 12.58 8.10 29.10
C GLY A 110 13.59 7.11 28.53
N LEU A 111 13.18 6.21 27.63
CA LEU A 111 14.08 5.27 26.98
C LEU A 111 14.84 5.92 25.82
N SER A 112 16.10 5.49 25.63
CA SER A 112 16.97 5.99 24.57
C SER A 112 16.58 5.40 23.21
N VAL A 113 16.30 6.27 22.23
CA VAL A 113 15.86 5.87 20.90
C VAL A 113 16.78 6.42 19.82
N CYS A 114 17.20 5.56 18.90
CA CYS A 114 17.84 5.94 17.64
C CYS A 114 16.91 5.64 16.46
N LEU A 115 16.50 6.66 15.71
CA LEU A 115 15.73 6.53 14.49
C LEU A 115 16.65 6.59 13.28
N ILE A 116 16.65 5.52 12.49
CA ILE A 116 17.48 5.35 11.30
C ILE A 116 16.60 5.46 10.07
N ASP A 117 16.81 6.47 9.24
CA ASP A 117 16.07 6.68 8.00
C ASP A 117 16.95 7.35 6.94
N PRO A 118 16.89 6.97 5.64
CA PRO A 118 17.74 7.59 4.61
C PRO A 118 17.41 9.06 4.32
N SER A 119 16.21 9.52 4.67
CA SER A 119 15.68 10.86 4.35
C SER A 119 14.72 11.33 5.46
N PRO A 120 15.17 11.48 6.72
CA PRO A 120 14.30 11.70 7.87
C PRO A 120 13.50 13.00 7.77
N LYS A 121 14.02 14.02 7.07
CA LYS A 121 13.35 15.32 6.87
C LYS A 121 12.34 15.32 5.72
N LEU A 122 12.40 14.37 4.79
CA LEU A 122 11.57 14.36 3.58
C LEU A 122 10.10 14.11 3.94
N ILE A 123 9.18 14.97 3.49
CA ILE A 123 7.74 14.76 3.71
C ILE A 123 7.31 13.45 3.05
N TRP A 124 6.41 12.70 3.70
CA TRP A 124 5.95 11.42 3.17
C TRP A 124 5.25 11.59 1.83
N PRO A 125 5.62 10.80 0.81
CA PRO A 125 5.21 11.06 -0.58
C PRO A 125 3.76 10.70 -0.90
N ASN A 126 3.13 9.80 -0.13
CA ASN A 126 1.79 9.30 -0.42
C ASN A 126 0.72 10.10 0.32
N ASN A 127 -0.42 10.36 -0.32
CA ASN A 127 -1.60 10.93 0.33
C ASN A 127 -2.33 9.90 1.20
N TYR A 128 -2.98 10.39 2.26
CA TYR A 128 -3.75 9.55 3.15
C TYR A 128 -5.15 10.12 3.31
N GLY A 129 -6.15 9.29 3.04
CA GLY A 129 -7.53 9.50 3.44
C GLY A 129 -7.85 8.71 4.71
N VAL A 130 -8.64 9.30 5.60
CA VAL A 130 -9.04 8.69 6.88
C VAL A 130 -10.49 9.03 7.19
N TRP A 131 -11.18 8.16 7.95
CA TRP A 131 -12.45 8.57 8.54
C TRP A 131 -12.17 9.50 9.72
N VAL A 132 -12.91 10.61 9.81
CA VAL A 132 -12.62 11.67 10.79
C VAL A 132 -12.69 11.15 12.23
N ASP A 133 -13.63 10.25 12.52
CA ASP A 133 -13.79 9.64 13.85
C ASP A 133 -12.55 8.84 14.30
N GLU A 134 -11.76 8.29 13.37
CA GLU A 134 -10.53 7.56 13.70
C GLU A 134 -9.44 8.52 14.17
N PHE A 135 -9.32 9.69 13.54
CA PHE A 135 -8.35 10.72 13.92
C PHE A 135 -8.79 11.50 15.16
N GLU A 136 -10.09 11.69 15.34
CA GLU A 136 -10.66 12.23 16.57
C GLU A 136 -10.28 11.39 17.79
N ALA A 137 -10.47 10.06 17.71
CA ALA A 137 -10.12 9.14 18.78
C ALA A 137 -8.62 9.16 19.17
N MET A 138 -7.75 9.65 18.27
CA MET A 138 -6.31 9.79 18.47
C MET A 138 -5.87 11.23 18.78
N ASN A 139 -6.80 12.19 18.88
CA ASN A 139 -6.52 13.61 19.04
C ASN A 139 -5.60 14.16 17.92
N LEU A 140 -5.92 13.81 16.67
CA LEU A 140 -5.20 14.16 15.45
C LEU A 140 -6.06 14.97 14.45
N LEU A 141 -7.18 15.53 14.88
CA LEU A 141 -8.05 16.35 14.00
C LEU A 141 -7.30 17.56 13.42
N ASP A 142 -6.37 18.13 14.19
CA ASP A 142 -5.50 19.21 13.73
C ASP A 142 -4.57 18.79 12.58
N CYS A 143 -4.39 17.49 12.33
CA CYS A 143 -3.57 16.97 11.24
C CYS A 143 -4.39 16.68 9.96
N LEU A 144 -5.63 17.16 9.85
CA LEU A 144 -6.43 17.08 8.63
C LEU A 144 -6.39 18.44 7.92
N ASP A 145 -6.09 18.46 6.61
CA ASP A 145 -6.12 19.71 5.83
C ASP A 145 -7.50 20.02 5.25
N THR A 146 -8.32 18.99 5.00
CA THR A 146 -9.68 19.14 4.49
C THR A 146 -10.54 17.97 4.96
N THR A 147 -11.80 18.28 5.27
CA THR A 147 -12.81 17.32 5.70
C THR A 147 -14.10 17.51 4.91
N TRP A 148 -14.74 16.40 4.57
CA TRP A 148 -16.05 16.36 3.95
C TRP A 148 -17.05 15.77 4.95
N SER A 149 -18.27 16.30 4.98
CA SER A 149 -19.28 15.87 5.96
C SER A 149 -19.76 14.43 5.73
N GLY A 150 -19.56 13.91 4.52
CA GLY A 150 -19.86 12.54 4.15
C GLY A 150 -19.15 12.15 2.86
N ALA A 151 -19.52 10.99 2.35
CA ALA A 151 -18.97 10.46 1.13
C ALA A 151 -20.05 9.88 0.20
N ALA A 152 -19.75 9.81 -1.10
CA ALA A 152 -20.65 9.26 -2.11
C ALA A 152 -20.02 8.02 -2.78
N VAL A 153 -20.84 7.01 -3.04
CA VAL A 153 -20.45 5.83 -3.82
C VAL A 153 -21.39 5.72 -5.01
N PHE A 154 -20.86 5.90 -6.22
CA PHE A 154 -21.60 5.65 -7.47
C PHE A 154 -21.41 4.19 -7.85
N ILE A 155 -22.46 3.39 -7.71
CA ILE A 155 -22.45 1.97 -8.07
C ILE A 155 -22.49 1.85 -9.60
N ASP A 156 -23.41 2.57 -10.23
CA ASP A 156 -23.53 2.69 -11.68
C ASP A 156 -24.21 4.02 -12.03
N GLU A 157 -24.73 4.14 -13.25
CA GLU A 157 -25.38 5.36 -13.73
C GLU A 157 -26.74 5.62 -13.07
N GLN A 158 -27.30 4.62 -12.38
CA GLN A 158 -28.64 4.66 -11.80
C GLN A 158 -28.62 4.66 -10.26
N SER A 159 -27.60 4.07 -9.65
CA SER A 159 -27.52 3.86 -8.20
C SER A 159 -26.35 4.63 -7.58
N THR A 160 -26.67 5.43 -6.56
CA THR A 160 -25.70 6.16 -5.73
C THR A 160 -26.02 5.93 -4.25
N LYS A 161 -25.01 5.60 -3.45
CA LYS A 161 -25.10 5.52 -1.99
C LYS A 161 -24.49 6.77 -1.38
N ASN A 162 -25.19 7.37 -0.42
CA ASN A 162 -24.68 8.48 0.38
C ASN A 162 -24.29 7.93 1.75
N LEU A 163 -23.04 8.18 2.14
CA LEU A 163 -22.47 7.74 3.39
C LEU A 163 -22.37 8.93 4.33
N ASP A 164 -23.17 8.94 5.39
CA ASP A 164 -23.17 9.97 6.41
C ASP A 164 -22.07 9.72 7.45
N ARG A 165 -20.84 9.46 6.97
CA ARG A 165 -19.63 9.34 7.78
C ARG A 165 -18.58 10.31 7.25
N PRO A 166 -18.16 11.31 8.05
CA PRO A 166 -17.19 12.29 7.60
C PRO A 166 -15.85 11.66 7.22
N TYR A 167 -15.27 12.15 6.14
CA TYR A 167 -13.97 11.71 5.62
C TYR A 167 -13.00 12.89 5.58
N GLY A 168 -11.71 12.64 5.78
CA GLY A 168 -10.69 13.68 5.81
C GLY A 168 -9.44 13.28 5.04
N ARG A 169 -8.78 14.27 4.43
CA ARG A 169 -7.42 14.14 3.92
C ARG A 169 -6.44 14.58 4.99
N VAL A 170 -5.38 13.79 5.16
CA VAL A 170 -4.35 14.05 6.15
C VAL A 170 -3.36 15.09 5.62
N ASN A 171 -3.13 16.13 6.42
CA ASN A 171 -2.01 17.04 6.24
C ASN A 171 -0.71 16.32 6.65
N ARG A 172 -0.05 15.71 5.66
CA ARG A 172 1.16 14.90 5.86
C ARG A 172 2.31 15.70 6.46
N LYS A 173 2.47 16.96 6.03
CA LYS A 173 3.48 17.88 6.54
C LYS A 173 3.26 18.15 8.02
N GLN A 174 2.03 18.49 8.40
CA GLN A 174 1.68 18.78 9.78
C GLN A 174 1.76 17.55 10.68
N LEU A 175 1.24 16.40 10.22
CA LEU A 175 1.32 15.13 10.96
C LEU A 175 2.78 14.75 11.23
N LYS A 176 3.63 14.79 10.20
CA LYS A 176 5.05 14.49 10.35
C LYS A 176 5.75 15.51 11.25
N SER A 177 5.47 16.80 11.10
CA SER A 177 6.05 17.86 11.93
C SER A 177 5.71 17.69 13.40
N LYS A 178 4.43 17.43 13.71
CA LYS A 178 3.94 17.19 15.08
C LYS A 178 4.64 15.99 15.74
N MET A 179 4.79 14.88 15.01
CA MET A 179 5.49 13.69 15.50
C MET A 179 7.00 13.93 15.66
N MET A 180 7.64 14.54 14.66
CA MET A 180 9.07 14.84 14.72
C MET A 180 9.43 15.79 15.86
N GLN A 181 8.65 16.85 16.07
CA GLN A 181 8.87 17.80 17.15
C GLN A 181 8.84 17.09 18.51
N LYS A 182 7.87 16.20 18.74
CA LYS A 182 7.80 15.41 19.97
C LYS A 182 9.00 14.45 20.12
N CYS A 183 9.39 13.76 19.05
CA CYS A 183 10.60 12.93 19.08
C CYS A 183 11.86 13.74 19.44
N ILE A 184 12.04 14.93 18.86
CA ILE A 184 13.17 15.81 19.15
C ILE A 184 13.15 16.28 20.61
N LEU A 185 11.99 16.72 21.11
CA LEU A 185 11.81 17.14 22.51
C LEU A 185 12.09 16.01 23.51
N ASN A 186 11.73 14.77 23.16
CA ASN A 186 11.99 13.58 23.98
C ASN A 186 13.43 13.05 23.84
N GLY A 187 14.29 13.71 23.05
CA GLY A 187 15.70 13.36 22.94
C GLY A 187 16.05 12.23 21.96
N VAL A 188 15.12 11.84 21.07
CA VAL A 188 15.38 10.86 20.01
C VAL A 188 16.58 11.31 19.16
N LYS A 189 17.51 10.38 18.92
CA LYS A 189 18.65 10.60 18.01
C LYS A 189 18.32 10.12 16.62
N PHE A 190 18.79 10.83 15.61
CA PHE A 190 18.55 10.52 14.21
C PHE A 190 19.85 10.08 13.54
N HIS A 191 19.76 9.03 12.73
CA HIS A 191 20.86 8.58 11.88
C HIS A 191 20.37 8.53 10.43
N GLN A 192 20.93 9.41 9.60
CA GLN A 192 20.54 9.51 8.20
C GLN A 192 21.27 8.45 7.37
N ALA A 193 20.78 7.21 7.43
CA ALA A 193 21.39 6.08 6.74
C ALA A 193 20.34 5.01 6.42
N LYS A 194 20.76 4.00 5.66
CA LYS A 194 19.98 2.78 5.40
C LYS A 194 20.60 1.62 6.15
N VAL A 195 19.79 0.93 6.96
CA VAL A 195 20.20 -0.36 7.56
C VAL A 195 20.25 -1.43 6.47
N ILE A 196 21.39 -2.11 6.37
CA ILE A 196 21.62 -3.20 5.41
C ILE A 196 21.38 -4.55 6.08
N LYS A 197 21.80 -4.68 7.34
CA LYS A 197 21.80 -5.95 8.06
C LYS A 197 21.62 -5.74 9.56
N VAL A 198 20.95 -6.69 10.19
CA VAL A 198 20.92 -6.83 11.64
C VAL A 198 21.62 -8.13 12.05
N ILE A 199 22.42 -8.08 13.10
CA ILE A 199 23.04 -9.24 13.74
C ILE A 199 22.58 -9.25 15.20
N HIS A 200 22.13 -10.41 15.68
CA HIS A 200 21.64 -10.56 17.03
C HIS A 200 22.71 -11.20 17.92
N GLU A 201 22.94 -10.57 19.06
CA GLU A 201 23.65 -11.14 20.19
C GLU A 201 22.62 -11.49 21.29
N GLU A 202 23.08 -12.04 22.40
CA GLU A 202 22.20 -12.47 23.49
C GLU A 202 21.37 -11.30 24.05
N SER A 203 22.04 -10.22 24.46
CA SER A 203 21.42 -9.05 25.11
C SER A 203 21.12 -7.87 24.18
N LYS A 204 21.71 -7.81 22.98
CA LYS A 204 21.59 -6.67 22.07
C LYS A 204 21.62 -7.09 20.60
N SER A 205 21.36 -6.14 19.71
CA SER A 205 21.45 -6.29 18.26
C SER A 205 22.36 -5.20 17.68
N LEU A 206 23.08 -5.57 16.62
CA LEU A 206 23.96 -4.70 15.85
C LEU A 206 23.31 -4.40 14.50
N LEU A 207 22.99 -3.13 14.24
CA LEU A 207 22.43 -2.66 12.98
C LEU A 207 23.53 -2.05 12.13
N ILE A 208 23.90 -2.74 11.04
CA ILE A 208 24.96 -2.30 10.13
C ILE A 208 24.32 -1.40 9.07
N CYS A 209 24.76 -0.15 9.02
CA CYS A 209 24.28 0.86 8.08
C CYS A 209 25.16 0.93 6.82
N ASN A 210 24.61 1.50 5.75
CA ASN A 210 25.28 1.61 4.45
C ASN A 210 26.45 2.60 4.39
N ASP A 211 26.59 3.45 5.40
CA ASP A 211 27.71 4.37 5.57
C ASP A 211 28.85 3.78 6.42
N GLY A 212 28.73 2.51 6.84
CA GLY A 212 29.71 1.81 7.68
C GLY A 212 29.50 1.99 9.18
N VAL A 213 28.55 2.83 9.62
CA VAL A 213 28.21 2.98 11.03
C VAL A 213 27.43 1.75 11.51
N THR A 214 27.73 1.31 12.74
CA THR A 214 26.96 0.26 13.42
C THR A 214 26.25 0.84 14.63
N VAL A 215 24.93 0.79 14.63
CA VAL A 215 24.09 1.18 15.77
C VAL A 215 23.82 -0.06 16.63
N GLN A 216 24.02 0.04 17.94
CA GLN A 216 23.73 -1.06 18.87
C GLN A 216 22.43 -0.79 19.60
N ALA A 217 21.54 -1.77 19.70
CA ALA A 217 20.27 -1.61 20.39
C ALA A 217 19.78 -2.85 21.12
N SER A 218 19.09 -2.67 22.24
CA SER A 218 18.42 -3.77 22.96
C SER A 218 17.26 -4.33 22.13
N VAL A 219 16.45 -3.45 21.54
CA VAL A 219 15.31 -3.79 20.68
C VAL A 219 15.46 -3.16 19.30
N VAL A 220 15.09 -3.90 18.26
CA VAL A 220 15.02 -3.40 16.88
C VAL A 220 13.57 -3.42 16.41
N LEU A 221 13.09 -2.26 15.99
CA LEU A 221 11.78 -2.08 15.36
C LEU A 221 11.97 -1.81 13.86
N ASP A 222 11.52 -2.74 13.03
CA ASP A 222 11.35 -2.54 11.60
C ASP A 222 10.05 -1.76 11.35
N ALA A 223 10.19 -0.53 10.88
CA ALA A 223 9.12 0.34 10.42
C ALA A 223 9.31 0.72 8.94
N THR A 224 10.00 -0.11 8.15
CA THR A 224 10.35 0.15 6.74
C THR A 224 9.18 0.03 5.76
N GLY A 225 7.95 -0.16 6.26
CA GLY A 225 6.75 -0.26 5.44
C GLY A 225 6.81 -1.44 4.48
N PHE A 226 6.56 -1.22 3.19
CA PHE A 226 6.50 -2.28 2.18
C PHE A 226 7.88 -2.77 1.71
N SER A 227 8.96 -2.11 2.13
CA SER A 227 10.32 -2.56 1.82
C SER A 227 10.73 -3.82 2.58
N ARG A 228 10.08 -4.13 3.72
CA ARG A 228 10.22 -5.39 4.47
C ARG A 228 11.68 -5.80 4.68
N CYS A 229 12.48 -4.86 5.19
CA CYS A 229 13.94 -4.99 5.13
C CYS A 229 14.54 -5.93 6.17
N LEU A 230 13.93 -6.07 7.36
CA LEU A 230 14.56 -6.77 8.48
C LEU A 230 13.71 -7.92 9.01
N VAL A 231 12.39 -7.74 9.05
CA VAL A 231 11.46 -8.78 9.50
C VAL A 231 11.45 -9.96 8.52
N GLN A 232 11.44 -11.18 9.07
CA GLN A 232 11.50 -12.44 8.34
C GLN A 232 10.10 -12.99 8.05
N TYR A 233 9.99 -13.69 6.93
CA TYR A 233 8.79 -14.39 6.45
C TYR A 233 9.16 -15.80 6.00
N ASP A 234 8.29 -16.76 6.24
CA ASP A 234 8.45 -18.18 5.87
C ASP A 234 7.57 -18.60 4.67
N LYS A 235 6.63 -17.74 4.27
CA LYS A 235 5.69 -17.99 3.17
C LYS A 235 6.05 -17.18 1.92
N PRO A 236 5.77 -17.72 0.71
CA PRO A 236 5.95 -16.98 -0.53
C PRO A 236 5.18 -15.66 -0.52
N TYR A 237 5.84 -14.59 -0.97
CA TYR A 237 5.23 -13.28 -1.03
C TYR A 237 4.39 -13.12 -2.30
N ASN A 238 3.08 -13.35 -2.18
CA ASN A 238 2.13 -13.21 -3.29
C ASN A 238 0.82 -12.51 -2.84
N PRO A 239 0.88 -11.25 -2.39
CA PRO A 239 -0.30 -10.51 -1.94
C PRO A 239 -1.22 -10.17 -3.12
N GLY A 240 -2.42 -9.66 -2.83
CA GLY A 240 -3.14 -8.85 -3.82
C GLY A 240 -2.45 -7.48 -3.95
N TYR A 241 -2.74 -6.73 -5.00
CA TYR A 241 -2.24 -5.38 -5.17
C TYR A 241 -3.37 -4.42 -5.51
N GLN A 242 -3.47 -3.34 -4.75
CA GLN A 242 -4.23 -2.16 -5.11
C GLN A 242 -3.26 -1.22 -5.82
N VAL A 243 -3.65 -0.74 -7.00
CA VAL A 243 -2.81 0.14 -7.82
C VAL A 243 -3.63 1.37 -8.16
N ALA A 244 -3.06 2.54 -7.91
CA ALA A 244 -3.73 3.81 -8.12
C ALA A 244 -2.81 4.85 -8.75
N TYR A 245 -3.41 5.72 -9.54
CA TYR A 245 -2.78 6.91 -10.11
C TYR A 245 -3.62 8.12 -9.74
N GLY A 246 -3.00 9.03 -8.99
CA GLY A 246 -3.65 10.21 -8.42
C GLY A 246 -3.01 11.50 -8.88
N ILE A 247 -3.80 12.55 -9.02
CA ILE A 247 -3.32 13.92 -9.23
C ILE A 247 -4.03 14.88 -8.29
N LEU A 248 -3.28 15.81 -7.71
CA LEU A 248 -3.85 17.06 -7.17
C LEU A 248 -3.70 18.12 -8.25
N ALA A 249 -4.81 18.70 -8.70
CA ALA A 249 -4.81 19.54 -9.88
C ALA A 249 -5.67 20.79 -9.71
N GLU A 250 -5.20 21.86 -10.35
CA GLU A 250 -6.04 23.00 -10.71
C GLU A 250 -6.74 22.69 -12.04
N VAL A 251 -8.05 22.89 -12.09
CA VAL A 251 -8.91 22.61 -13.24
C VAL A 251 -9.70 23.85 -13.66
N GLU A 252 -10.31 23.86 -14.83
CA GLU A 252 -11.28 24.90 -15.20
C GLU A 252 -12.52 24.84 -14.29
N GLU A 253 -13.09 23.65 -14.15
CA GLU A 253 -14.21 23.32 -13.26
C GLU A 253 -14.30 21.80 -13.11
N HIS A 254 -15.06 21.31 -12.12
CA HIS A 254 -15.40 19.90 -11.97
C HIS A 254 -16.85 19.70 -11.49
N PRO A 255 -17.47 18.54 -11.77
CA PRO A 255 -18.88 18.31 -11.44
C PRO A 255 -19.15 17.83 -10.00
N PHE A 256 -18.12 17.68 -9.17
CA PHE A 256 -18.25 17.08 -7.83
C PHE A 256 -18.72 18.08 -6.76
N ASP A 257 -19.54 17.60 -5.81
CA ASP A 257 -20.03 18.34 -4.64
C ASP A 257 -18.88 18.69 -3.69
N LEU A 258 -18.78 19.94 -3.25
CA LEU A 258 -17.73 20.40 -2.33
C LEU A 258 -17.90 19.88 -0.90
N ASN A 259 -19.12 19.49 -0.50
CA ASN A 259 -19.40 19.02 0.87
C ASN A 259 -19.14 17.52 1.05
N LYS A 260 -19.02 16.77 -0.04
CA LYS A 260 -18.85 15.31 -0.05
C LYS A 260 -17.67 14.90 -0.89
N MET A 261 -16.93 13.92 -0.43
CA MET A 261 -15.93 13.27 -1.27
C MET A 261 -16.55 12.09 -2.02
N VAL A 262 -16.09 11.83 -3.24
CA VAL A 262 -16.49 10.63 -3.98
C VAL A 262 -15.58 9.48 -3.54
N PHE A 263 -16.14 8.58 -2.74
CA PHE A 263 -15.41 7.45 -2.17
C PHE A 263 -15.18 6.37 -3.21
N MET A 264 -16.18 6.02 -4.01
CA MET A 264 -15.97 5.07 -5.11
C MET A 264 -16.91 5.39 -6.26
N ASP A 265 -16.37 5.67 -7.44
CA ASP A 265 -17.15 5.79 -8.66
C ASP A 265 -16.88 4.63 -9.64
N TRP A 266 -17.77 3.64 -9.63
CA TRP A 266 -17.72 2.44 -10.44
C TRP A 266 -18.36 2.60 -11.83
N ARG A 267 -18.85 3.79 -12.20
CA ARG A 267 -19.42 4.03 -13.52
C ARG A 267 -18.39 3.86 -14.62
N ASP A 268 -18.79 3.26 -15.74
CA ASP A 268 -17.92 2.91 -16.88
C ASP A 268 -18.39 3.48 -18.23
N SER A 269 -19.41 4.36 -18.24
CA SER A 269 -19.92 5.00 -19.46
C SER A 269 -18.85 5.81 -20.21
N HIS A 270 -17.88 6.36 -19.49
CA HIS A 270 -16.68 7.02 -20.04
C HIS A 270 -15.86 6.12 -20.98
N LEU A 271 -16.06 4.79 -20.94
CA LEU A 271 -15.38 3.81 -21.79
C LEU A 271 -16.21 3.36 -23.01
N ASN A 272 -17.45 3.83 -23.18
CA ASN A 272 -18.35 3.37 -24.26
C ASN A 272 -17.75 3.49 -25.67
N ASN A 273 -16.91 4.50 -25.89
CA ASN A 273 -16.27 4.76 -27.18
C ASN A 273 -14.95 4.00 -27.39
N ASN A 274 -14.49 3.22 -26.40
CA ASN A 274 -13.28 2.40 -26.48
C ASN A 274 -13.58 0.97 -26.01
N ARG A 275 -13.98 0.11 -26.97
CA ARG A 275 -14.38 -1.28 -26.70
C ARG A 275 -13.30 -2.10 -26.02
N GLU A 276 -12.03 -1.89 -26.37
CA GLU A 276 -10.91 -2.63 -25.77
C GLU A 276 -10.71 -2.25 -24.30
N LEU A 277 -10.67 -0.95 -24.02
CA LEU A 277 -10.54 -0.45 -22.65
C LEU A 277 -11.75 -0.84 -21.79
N LYS A 278 -12.95 -0.81 -22.37
CA LYS A 278 -14.18 -1.25 -21.71
C LYS A 278 -14.15 -2.74 -21.36
N GLU A 279 -13.67 -3.60 -22.25
CA GLU A 279 -13.56 -5.04 -21.96
C GLU A 279 -12.50 -5.32 -20.89
N ARG A 280 -11.36 -4.59 -20.91
CA ARG A 280 -10.37 -4.67 -19.82
C ARG A 280 -10.94 -4.24 -18.48
N ASN A 281 -11.68 -3.12 -18.44
CA ASN A 281 -12.34 -2.63 -17.23
C ASN A 281 -13.45 -3.57 -16.74
N ARG A 282 -14.20 -4.20 -17.65
CA ARG A 282 -15.19 -5.21 -17.29
C ARG A 282 -14.56 -6.35 -16.50
N ARG A 283 -13.39 -6.84 -16.93
CA ARG A 283 -12.71 -7.99 -16.31
C ARG A 283 -12.03 -7.64 -14.99
N ILE A 284 -11.30 -6.52 -14.95
CA ILE A 284 -10.67 -6.03 -13.73
C ILE A 284 -10.98 -4.53 -13.62
N PRO A 285 -11.99 -4.14 -12.85
CA PRO A 285 -12.49 -2.78 -12.82
C PRO A 285 -11.58 -1.83 -12.06
N THR A 286 -11.68 -0.56 -12.42
CA THR A 286 -11.19 0.56 -11.62
C THR A 286 -12.34 1.46 -11.22
N PHE A 287 -12.12 2.28 -10.20
CA PHE A 287 -13.05 3.29 -9.73
C PHE A 287 -12.29 4.60 -9.49
N LEU A 288 -13.02 5.71 -9.46
CA LEU A 288 -12.45 7.03 -9.14
C LEU A 288 -12.70 7.39 -7.67
N TYR A 289 -11.66 7.86 -6.99
CA TYR A 289 -11.73 8.73 -5.82
C TYR A 289 -11.71 10.20 -6.27
N ALA A 290 -12.57 11.04 -5.69
CA ALA A 290 -12.55 12.48 -5.94
C ALA A 290 -12.70 13.26 -4.63
N MET A 291 -11.75 14.16 -4.36
CA MET A 291 -11.67 14.98 -3.15
C MET A 291 -11.62 16.45 -3.56
N PRO A 292 -12.78 17.12 -3.69
CA PRO A 292 -12.84 18.51 -4.13
C PRO A 292 -12.51 19.48 -2.98
N PHE A 293 -11.63 20.45 -3.24
CA PHE A 293 -11.21 21.49 -2.29
C PHE A 293 -11.88 22.84 -2.57
N SER A 294 -12.11 23.14 -3.85
CA SER A 294 -12.83 24.30 -4.37
C SER A 294 -13.40 23.95 -5.75
N SER A 295 -14.16 24.85 -6.40
CA SER A 295 -14.70 24.60 -7.75
C SER A 295 -13.64 24.32 -8.82
N ASP A 296 -12.39 24.72 -8.58
CA ASP A 296 -11.27 24.68 -9.50
C ASP A 296 -10.04 23.92 -8.97
N ARG A 297 -10.11 23.31 -7.77
CA ARG A 297 -9.00 22.55 -7.18
C ARG A 297 -9.49 21.23 -6.59
N ILE A 298 -8.93 20.13 -7.06
CA ILE A 298 -9.42 18.78 -6.75
C ILE A 298 -8.30 17.74 -6.77
N PHE A 299 -8.40 16.76 -5.87
CA PHE A 299 -7.63 15.53 -5.97
C PHE A 299 -8.48 14.43 -6.62
N LEU A 300 -7.93 13.77 -7.63
CA LEU A 300 -8.57 12.73 -8.43
C LEU A 300 -7.65 11.52 -8.50
N GLU A 301 -8.17 10.34 -8.20
CA GLU A 301 -7.37 9.11 -8.22
C GLU A 301 -8.15 7.94 -8.81
N GLU A 302 -7.69 7.43 -9.96
CA GLU A 302 -8.23 6.20 -10.53
C GLU A 302 -7.53 5.00 -9.88
N THR A 303 -8.31 4.07 -9.34
CA THR A 303 -7.83 2.99 -8.48
C THR A 303 -8.38 1.64 -8.92
N SER A 304 -7.50 0.63 -9.01
CA SER A 304 -7.90 -0.77 -9.03
C SER A 304 -7.95 -1.30 -7.61
N LEU A 305 -9.13 -1.72 -7.15
CA LEU A 305 -9.37 -2.14 -5.75
C LEU A 305 -8.41 -3.23 -5.27
N VAL A 306 -8.34 -4.33 -6.01
CA VAL A 306 -7.39 -5.42 -5.77
C VAL A 306 -7.25 -6.29 -7.01
N ALA A 307 -6.01 -6.61 -7.39
CA ALA A 307 -5.70 -7.53 -8.48
C ALA A 307 -4.47 -8.38 -8.16
N ARG A 308 -4.34 -9.55 -8.79
CA ARG A 308 -3.18 -10.44 -8.66
C ARG A 308 -2.85 -11.07 -10.03
N PRO A 309 -1.76 -10.67 -10.70
CA PRO A 309 -0.88 -9.53 -10.38
C PRO A 309 -1.61 -8.18 -10.43
N GLY A 310 -1.02 -7.14 -9.84
CA GLY A 310 -1.55 -5.77 -9.92
C GLY A 310 -1.63 -5.25 -11.36
N LEU A 311 -2.55 -4.32 -11.62
CA LEU A 311 -2.63 -3.66 -12.93
C LEU A 311 -1.37 -2.85 -13.21
N ARG A 312 -1.04 -2.73 -14.50
CA ARG A 312 0.03 -1.84 -14.94
C ARG A 312 -0.41 -0.39 -14.78
N MET A 313 0.52 0.48 -14.37
CA MET A 313 0.24 1.90 -14.13
C MET A 313 -0.33 2.59 -15.38
N GLU A 314 0.14 2.20 -16.57
CA GLU A 314 -0.31 2.79 -17.84
C GLU A 314 -1.79 2.47 -18.14
N ASP A 315 -2.30 1.32 -17.68
CA ASP A 315 -3.73 0.98 -17.83
C ASP A 315 -4.59 1.91 -16.96
N ILE A 316 -4.18 2.13 -15.71
CA ILE A 316 -4.87 3.04 -14.78
C ILE A 316 -4.87 4.47 -15.34
N GLN A 317 -3.73 4.96 -15.82
CA GLN A 317 -3.59 6.29 -16.42
C GLN A 317 -4.48 6.45 -17.67
N GLU A 318 -4.55 5.44 -18.54
CA GLU A 318 -5.40 5.47 -19.74
C GLU A 318 -6.89 5.59 -19.36
N ARG A 319 -7.33 4.85 -18.33
CA ARG A 319 -8.71 4.92 -17.81
C ARG A 319 -9.01 6.29 -17.18
N MET A 320 -8.09 6.82 -16.39
CA MET A 320 -8.23 8.16 -15.81
C MET A 320 -8.40 9.21 -16.91
N VAL A 321 -7.56 9.20 -17.94
CA VAL A 321 -7.66 10.15 -19.08
C VAL A 321 -9.01 10.04 -19.79
N ALA A 322 -9.50 8.81 -20.01
CA ALA A 322 -10.82 8.60 -20.61
C ALA A 322 -11.94 9.18 -19.73
N ARG A 323 -11.84 9.00 -18.41
CA ARG A 323 -12.81 9.52 -17.45
C ARG A 323 -12.80 11.04 -17.37
N LEU A 324 -11.63 11.68 -17.24
CA LEU A 324 -11.51 13.15 -17.19
C LEU A 324 -12.11 13.80 -18.43
N ARG A 325 -11.80 13.25 -19.61
CA ARG A 325 -12.37 13.73 -20.88
C ARG A 325 -13.90 13.60 -20.90
N HIS A 326 -14.43 12.47 -20.44
CA HIS A 326 -15.86 12.22 -20.38
C HIS A 326 -16.59 13.18 -19.43
N LEU A 327 -15.98 13.49 -18.29
CA LEU A 327 -16.51 14.43 -17.31
C LEU A 327 -16.30 15.91 -17.70
N GLY A 328 -15.62 16.19 -18.81
CA GLY A 328 -15.30 17.56 -19.23
C GLY A 328 -14.25 18.25 -18.37
N ILE A 329 -13.55 17.53 -17.49
CA ILE A 329 -12.54 18.09 -16.58
C ILE A 329 -11.29 18.45 -17.38
N LYS A 330 -11.01 19.74 -17.50
CA LYS A 330 -9.81 20.26 -18.15
C LYS A 330 -8.80 20.68 -17.08
N VAL A 331 -7.67 19.98 -17.06
CA VAL A 331 -6.56 20.24 -16.13
C VAL A 331 -5.75 21.43 -16.63
N LYS A 332 -5.62 22.46 -15.81
CA LYS A 332 -4.75 23.63 -16.07
C LYS A 332 -3.32 23.36 -15.59
N SER A 333 -3.18 22.80 -14.40
CA SER A 333 -1.89 22.48 -13.79
C SER A 333 -2.00 21.30 -12.83
N ILE A 334 -0.91 20.53 -12.70
CA ILE A 334 -0.80 19.44 -11.73
C ILE A 334 0.15 19.91 -10.62
N GLU A 335 -0.36 19.93 -9.39
CA GLU A 335 0.39 20.27 -8.18
C GLU A 335 1.14 19.05 -7.62
N GLU A 336 0.49 17.89 -7.63
CA GLU A 336 1.05 16.61 -7.18
C GLU A 336 0.71 15.49 -8.17
N ASP A 337 1.69 14.62 -8.45
CA ASP A 337 1.54 13.34 -9.15
C ASP A 337 1.81 12.20 -8.15
N GLU A 338 0.84 11.30 -8.00
CA GLU A 338 0.89 10.17 -7.07
C GLU A 338 0.75 8.83 -7.79
N ARG A 339 1.68 7.92 -7.48
CA ARG A 339 1.70 6.55 -7.97
C ARG A 339 1.72 5.60 -6.78
N CYS A 340 0.61 4.92 -6.58
CA CYS A 340 0.42 4.07 -5.41
C CYS A 340 0.35 2.59 -5.81
N VAL A 341 1.15 1.76 -5.12
CA VAL A 341 1.08 0.30 -5.21
C VAL A 341 1.05 -0.24 -3.78
N ILE A 342 -0.12 -0.66 -3.34
CA ILE A 342 -0.34 -1.17 -1.99
C ILE A 342 -0.45 -2.70 -2.06
N PRO A 343 0.48 -3.43 -1.41
CA PRO A 343 0.31 -4.85 -1.18
C PRO A 343 -0.87 -5.09 -0.25
N MET A 344 -1.96 -5.60 -0.81
CA MET A 344 -3.20 -5.90 -0.11
C MET A 344 -3.00 -7.21 0.66
N GLY A 345 -2.77 -7.09 1.96
CA GLY A 345 -2.46 -8.22 2.81
C GLY A 345 -1.07 -8.81 2.52
N GLY A 346 -1.01 -10.13 2.33
CA GLY A 346 0.24 -10.91 2.27
C GLY A 346 0.40 -11.85 3.46
N PRO A 347 1.48 -12.66 3.51
CA PRO A 347 1.75 -13.48 4.69
C PRO A 347 2.01 -12.58 5.90
N LEU A 348 1.57 -13.02 7.08
CA LEU A 348 2.12 -12.50 8.32
C LEU A 348 3.61 -12.83 8.39
N PRO A 349 4.42 -12.00 9.07
CA PRO A 349 5.80 -12.37 9.37
C PRO A 349 5.87 -13.63 10.25
N VAL A 350 7.05 -14.21 10.38
CA VAL A 350 7.28 -15.30 11.35
C VAL A 350 7.05 -14.74 12.76
N LEU A 351 6.15 -15.35 13.53
CA LEU A 351 5.81 -14.91 14.88
C LEU A 351 6.09 -16.04 15.88
N PRO A 352 6.82 -15.78 16.99
CA PRO A 352 7.62 -14.57 17.26
C PRO A 352 8.96 -14.57 16.52
N GLN A 353 9.64 -13.43 16.46
CA GLN A 353 11.03 -13.30 16.00
C GLN A 353 11.74 -12.13 16.70
N ARG A 354 13.09 -12.08 16.61
CA ARG A 354 13.91 -11.09 17.35
C ARG A 354 13.79 -9.65 16.86
N VAL A 355 13.46 -9.43 15.59
CA VAL A 355 13.12 -8.09 15.09
C VAL A 355 11.62 -7.88 15.27
N VAL A 356 11.22 -6.82 15.96
CA VAL A 356 9.82 -6.41 16.05
C VAL A 356 9.45 -5.63 14.80
N GLY A 357 8.21 -5.74 14.31
CA GLY A 357 7.73 -4.97 13.16
C GLY A 357 6.51 -4.13 13.51
N ILE A 358 6.28 -3.05 12.76
CA ILE A 358 5.02 -2.30 12.78
C ILE A 358 4.63 -1.79 11.39
N GLY A 359 3.32 -1.65 11.13
CA GLY A 359 2.79 -1.16 9.87
C GLY A 359 2.92 -2.19 8.73
N GLY A 360 3.35 -1.74 7.55
CA GLY A 360 3.41 -2.57 6.35
C GLY A 360 4.24 -3.85 6.51
N THR A 361 5.41 -3.76 7.17
CA THR A 361 6.29 -4.93 7.41
C THR A 361 5.68 -5.91 8.41
N ALA A 362 4.83 -5.44 9.34
CA ALA A 362 4.10 -6.31 10.25
C ALA A 362 2.81 -6.91 9.65
N GLY A 363 2.53 -6.69 8.37
CA GLY A 363 1.33 -7.24 7.70
C GLY A 363 0.03 -6.57 8.13
N MET A 364 0.07 -5.31 8.55
CA MET A 364 -1.07 -4.56 9.10
C MET A 364 -2.00 -3.92 8.05
N VAL A 365 -1.62 -3.94 6.77
CA VAL A 365 -2.50 -3.48 5.67
C VAL A 365 -3.81 -4.27 5.73
N HIS A 366 -4.94 -3.58 5.67
CA HIS A 366 -6.25 -4.22 5.57
C HIS A 366 -6.37 -4.96 4.23
N PRO A 367 -6.45 -6.31 4.20
CA PRO A 367 -6.41 -7.08 2.96
C PRO A 367 -7.50 -6.72 1.94
N SER A 368 -8.70 -6.32 2.37
CA SER A 368 -9.81 -5.99 1.46
C SER A 368 -9.91 -4.51 1.04
N THR A 369 -9.24 -3.57 1.72
CA THR A 369 -9.45 -2.12 1.51
C THR A 369 -8.17 -1.34 1.25
N GLY A 370 -7.02 -1.83 1.74
CA GLY A 370 -5.73 -1.13 1.65
C GLY A 370 -5.48 -0.16 2.81
N TYR A 371 -6.48 0.06 3.67
CA TYR A 371 -6.35 0.96 4.81
C TYR A 371 -5.30 0.47 5.81
N MET A 372 -4.48 1.40 6.29
CA MET A 372 -3.37 1.07 7.18
C MET A 372 -3.01 2.20 8.16
N VAL A 373 -3.07 3.48 7.75
CA VAL A 373 -2.51 4.59 8.56
C VAL A 373 -3.17 4.69 9.93
N ALA A 374 -4.50 4.85 9.99
CA ALA A 374 -5.21 4.96 11.26
C ALA A 374 -5.00 3.72 12.15
N ARG A 375 -5.10 2.52 11.56
CA ARG A 375 -4.85 1.24 12.26
C ARG A 375 -3.44 1.16 12.83
N THR A 376 -2.43 1.62 12.09
CA THR A 376 -1.03 1.60 12.51
C THR A 376 -0.80 2.59 13.65
N LEU A 377 -1.34 3.81 13.55
CA LEU A 377 -1.23 4.81 14.61
C LEU A 377 -1.94 4.35 15.89
N ALA A 378 -3.09 3.67 15.78
CA ALA A 378 -3.78 3.07 16.91
C ALA A 378 -3.02 1.88 17.54
N ALA A 379 -2.18 1.19 16.77
CA ALA A 379 -1.36 0.07 17.28
C ALA A 379 0.00 0.52 17.82
N ALA A 380 0.50 1.71 17.46
CA ALA A 380 1.76 2.22 17.97
C ALA A 380 1.83 2.26 19.52
N PRO A 381 0.79 2.74 20.25
CA PRO A 381 0.74 2.63 21.71
C PRO A 381 0.95 1.20 22.23
N ILE A 382 0.31 0.21 21.61
CA ILE A 382 0.40 -1.19 22.04
C ILE A 382 1.85 -1.68 21.95
N VAL A 383 2.51 -1.39 20.82
CA VAL A 383 3.92 -1.78 20.60
C VAL A 383 4.86 -1.02 21.54
N ALA A 384 4.67 0.29 21.68
CA ALA A 384 5.50 1.13 22.54
C ALA A 384 5.37 0.73 24.01
N ASP A 385 4.15 0.55 24.52
CA ASP A 385 3.90 0.17 25.91
C ASP A 385 4.47 -1.20 26.24
N ALA A 386 4.38 -2.17 25.31
CA ALA A 386 5.02 -3.46 25.46
C ALA A 386 6.56 -3.33 25.56
N ILE A 387 7.18 -2.55 24.67
CA ILE A 387 8.64 -2.30 24.72
C ILE A 387 9.03 -1.66 26.06
N VAL A 388 8.32 -0.61 26.48
CA VAL A 388 8.58 0.11 27.74
C VAL A 388 8.44 -0.83 28.94
N ARG A 389 7.36 -1.62 28.99
CA ARG A 389 7.09 -2.55 30.09
C ARG A 389 8.19 -3.59 30.27
N TYR A 390 8.65 -4.19 29.17
CA TYR A 390 9.60 -5.30 29.23
C TYR A 390 11.08 -4.88 29.25
N LEU A 391 11.39 -3.64 28.82
CA LEU A 391 12.73 -3.05 29.03
C LEU A 391 12.87 -2.41 30.42
N GLY A 392 11.80 -1.82 30.96
CA GLY A 392 11.84 -1.06 32.21
C GLY A 392 11.63 -1.87 33.50
N SER A 393 11.33 -3.17 33.42
CA SER A 393 11.12 -4.03 34.59
C SER A 393 12.44 -4.48 35.24
N GLU A 394 12.47 -4.64 36.58
CA GLU A 394 13.63 -5.15 37.34
C GLU A 394 14.14 -6.52 36.84
N SER A 395 13.28 -7.28 36.15
CA SER A 395 13.59 -8.54 35.46
C SER A 395 13.49 -8.36 33.94
N SER A 396 14.31 -7.46 33.36
CA SER A 396 14.34 -7.23 31.92
C SER A 396 14.44 -8.55 31.16
N LEU A 397 13.51 -8.81 30.26
CA LEU A 397 13.49 -10.05 29.50
C LEU A 397 14.66 -10.08 28.50
N PRO A 398 15.30 -11.24 28.27
CA PRO A 398 16.21 -11.42 27.15
C PRO A 398 15.54 -10.98 25.84
N GLY A 399 16.29 -10.43 24.89
CA GLY A 399 15.66 -9.73 23.76
C GLY A 399 14.77 -10.61 22.87
N ASN A 400 14.93 -11.94 22.86
CA ASN A 400 14.01 -12.87 22.18
C ASN A 400 12.65 -12.90 22.88
N ASP A 401 12.64 -13.06 24.20
CA ASP A 401 11.42 -13.15 25.00
C ASP A 401 10.68 -11.81 25.01
N LEU A 402 11.41 -10.70 25.11
CA LEU A 402 10.84 -9.37 24.97
C LEU A 402 10.15 -9.21 23.62
N SER A 403 10.85 -9.50 22.52
CA SER A 403 10.29 -9.37 21.18
C SER A 403 9.09 -10.29 20.98
N ALA A 404 9.10 -11.48 21.58
CA ALA A 404 7.97 -12.39 21.56
C ALA A 404 6.73 -11.81 22.26
N GLN A 405 6.90 -11.14 23.40
CA GLN A 405 5.77 -10.45 24.06
C GLN A 405 5.25 -9.28 23.22
N VAL A 406 6.14 -8.48 22.62
CA VAL A 406 5.70 -7.37 21.75
C VAL A 406 4.93 -7.89 20.53
N TRP A 407 5.37 -8.98 19.92
CA TRP A 407 4.64 -9.64 18.84
C TRP A 407 3.29 -10.19 19.29
N LYS A 408 3.21 -10.76 20.50
CA LYS A 408 1.97 -11.27 21.09
C LYS A 408 0.95 -10.15 21.34
N ASP A 409 1.41 -9.00 21.84
CA ASP A 409 0.56 -7.82 22.08
C ASP A 409 0.09 -7.18 20.75
N LEU A 410 0.93 -7.18 19.70
CA LEU A 410 0.57 -6.65 18.39
C LEU A 410 -0.37 -7.57 17.60
N TRP A 411 -0.11 -8.88 17.63
CA TRP A 411 -0.87 -9.90 16.90
C TRP A 411 -1.46 -10.95 17.86
N PRO A 412 -2.35 -10.56 18.80
CA PRO A 412 -3.09 -11.53 19.59
C PRO A 412 -3.99 -12.36 18.67
N ILE A 413 -4.39 -13.54 19.15
CA ILE A 413 -5.17 -14.52 18.36
C ILE A 413 -6.40 -13.87 17.70
N ASP A 414 -7.14 -13.02 18.42
CA ASP A 414 -8.34 -12.36 17.88
C ASP A 414 -8.02 -11.43 16.71
N ARG A 415 -6.85 -10.77 16.71
CA ARG A 415 -6.40 -9.90 15.61
C ARG A 415 -5.92 -10.72 14.41
N ARG A 416 -5.27 -11.87 14.64
CA ARG A 416 -4.89 -12.79 13.56
C ARG A 416 -6.13 -13.40 12.90
N ARG A 417 -7.10 -13.85 13.68
CA ARG A 417 -8.39 -14.37 13.20
C ARG A 417 -9.23 -13.31 12.47
N GLN A 418 -9.29 -12.09 13.00
CA GLN A 418 -9.88 -10.92 12.32
C GLN A 418 -9.24 -10.73 10.94
N ARG A 419 -7.90 -10.77 10.88
CA ARG A 419 -7.17 -10.60 9.63
C ARG A 419 -7.44 -11.73 8.62
N GLU A 420 -7.55 -12.97 9.07
CA GLU A 420 -7.90 -14.10 8.20
C GLU A 420 -9.26 -13.89 7.51
N PHE A 421 -10.24 -13.32 8.22
CA PHE A 421 -11.52 -12.95 7.61
C PHE A 421 -11.37 -11.87 6.53
N PHE A 422 -10.51 -10.87 6.75
CA PHE A 422 -10.23 -9.86 5.72
C PHE A 422 -9.50 -10.46 4.51
N CYS A 423 -8.59 -11.41 4.71
CA CYS A 423 -7.96 -12.17 3.63
C CYS A 423 -9.00 -12.93 2.81
N PHE A 424 -9.95 -13.59 3.48
CA PHE A 424 -11.11 -14.22 2.82
C PHE A 424 -11.92 -13.22 1.98
N GLY A 425 -12.24 -12.04 2.53
CA GLY A 425 -12.93 -10.98 1.78
C GLY A 425 -12.15 -10.53 0.54
N MET A 426 -10.83 -10.37 0.66
CA MET A 426 -9.95 -10.04 -0.46
C MET A 426 -9.97 -11.14 -1.55
N ASP A 427 -9.93 -12.42 -1.16
CA ASP A 427 -9.94 -13.54 -2.11
C ASP A 427 -11.26 -13.65 -2.88
N ILE A 428 -12.37 -13.17 -2.31
CA ILE A 428 -13.64 -13.00 -3.04
C ILE A 428 -13.52 -11.84 -4.03
N LEU A 429 -13.07 -10.66 -3.57
CA LEU A 429 -12.95 -9.46 -4.40
C LEU A 429 -12.05 -9.68 -5.62
N LEU A 430 -10.96 -10.44 -5.47
CA LEU A 430 -10.05 -10.84 -6.56
C LEU A 430 -10.74 -11.59 -7.71
N LYS A 431 -11.91 -12.19 -7.46
CA LYS A 431 -12.65 -12.99 -8.44
C LYS A 431 -13.82 -12.24 -9.05
N LEU A 432 -14.16 -11.04 -8.59
CA LEU A 432 -15.31 -10.28 -9.08
C LEU A 432 -14.94 -9.51 -10.35
N ASP A 433 -15.84 -9.55 -11.33
CA ASP A 433 -15.80 -8.63 -12.48
C ASP A 433 -16.49 -7.31 -12.10
N LEU A 434 -16.60 -6.36 -13.03
CA LEU A 434 -17.26 -5.08 -12.75
C LEU A 434 -18.69 -5.25 -12.22
N GLN A 435 -19.46 -6.17 -12.79
CA GLN A 435 -20.87 -6.36 -12.41
C GLN A 435 -20.98 -7.01 -11.02
N GLY A 436 -20.14 -8.01 -10.73
CA GLY A 436 -20.04 -8.59 -9.39
C GLY A 436 -19.60 -7.57 -8.35
N THR A 437 -18.63 -6.73 -8.69
CA THR A 437 -18.11 -5.66 -7.81
C THR A 437 -19.20 -4.63 -7.49
N ARG A 438 -19.95 -4.18 -8.49
CA ARG A 438 -21.08 -3.26 -8.31
C ARG A 438 -22.12 -3.82 -7.36
N ARG A 439 -22.58 -5.06 -7.59
CA ARG A 439 -23.57 -5.69 -6.71
C ARG A 439 -23.03 -5.93 -5.30
N PHE A 440 -21.75 -6.25 -5.16
CA PHE A 440 -21.12 -6.41 -3.85
C PHE A 440 -21.15 -5.10 -3.06
N PHE A 441 -20.70 -3.98 -3.67
CA PHE A 441 -20.69 -2.69 -2.97
C PHE A 441 -22.08 -2.10 -2.75
N ASP A 442 -23.02 -2.36 -3.66
CA ASP A 442 -24.43 -2.00 -3.48
C ASP A 442 -24.98 -2.62 -2.19
N ALA A 443 -24.79 -3.95 -2.01
CA ALA A 443 -25.19 -4.65 -0.79
C ALA A 443 -24.35 -4.26 0.44
N PHE A 444 -23.04 -4.03 0.29
CA PHE A 444 -22.15 -3.69 1.40
C PHE A 444 -22.49 -2.34 2.04
N PHE A 445 -22.82 -1.33 1.22
CA PHE A 445 -23.17 0.00 1.72
C PHE A 445 -24.65 0.14 2.12
N ASP A 446 -25.49 -0.86 1.83
CA ASP A 446 -26.85 -0.97 2.37
C ASP A 446 -26.91 -1.60 3.77
N LEU A 447 -25.79 -2.13 4.26
CA LEU A 447 -25.70 -2.65 5.63
C LEU A 447 -25.84 -1.54 6.67
N GLU A 448 -26.28 -1.92 7.88
CA GLU A 448 -26.28 -1.01 9.02
C GLU A 448 -24.90 -0.35 9.21
N PRO A 449 -24.84 0.97 9.52
CA PRO A 449 -23.59 1.72 9.62
C PRO A 449 -22.49 1.04 10.45
N ARG A 450 -22.85 0.41 11.58
CA ARG A 450 -21.89 -0.30 12.44
C ARG A 450 -21.04 -1.34 11.69
N TYR A 451 -21.63 -2.01 10.69
CA TYR A 451 -20.98 -3.10 9.98
C TYR A 451 -19.94 -2.58 8.99
N TRP A 452 -20.35 -1.71 8.07
CA TRP A 452 -19.40 -1.19 7.09
C TRP A 452 -18.41 -0.21 7.74
N HIS A 453 -18.83 0.57 8.75
CA HIS A 453 -17.91 1.39 9.55
C HIS A 453 -16.84 0.52 10.19
N GLY A 454 -17.27 -0.53 10.88
CA GLY A 454 -16.38 -1.41 11.62
C GLY A 454 -15.48 -2.24 10.71
N PHE A 455 -15.97 -2.69 9.55
CA PHE A 455 -15.16 -3.41 8.57
C PHE A 455 -14.05 -2.51 8.02
N LEU A 456 -14.39 -1.33 7.49
CA LEU A 456 -13.40 -0.40 6.92
C LEU A 456 -12.36 0.06 7.95
N SER A 457 -12.74 0.21 9.22
CA SER A 457 -11.87 0.64 10.32
C SER A 457 -11.22 -0.51 11.12
N SER A 458 -11.36 -1.78 10.69
CA SER A 458 -10.84 -2.95 11.44
C SER A 458 -11.31 -3.02 12.91
N ARG A 459 -12.54 -2.59 13.19
CA ARG A 459 -13.16 -2.62 14.53
C ARG A 459 -13.99 -3.88 14.79
N LEU A 460 -14.45 -4.59 13.75
CA LEU A 460 -15.21 -5.83 13.91
C LEU A 460 -14.30 -7.03 14.18
N PHE A 461 -14.61 -7.82 15.19
CA PHE A 461 -13.93 -9.10 15.47
C PHE A 461 -14.71 -10.30 14.94
N LEU A 462 -14.13 -11.51 15.02
CA LEU A 462 -14.63 -12.69 14.33
C LEU A 462 -16.15 -12.96 14.52
N PRO A 463 -16.75 -12.89 15.73
CA PRO A 463 -18.19 -13.06 15.87
C PRO A 463 -18.99 -12.02 15.08
N GLU A 464 -18.61 -10.75 15.17
CA GLU A 464 -19.26 -9.66 14.44
C GLU A 464 -19.02 -9.75 12.93
N LEU A 465 -17.86 -10.25 12.51
CA LEU A 465 -17.50 -10.48 11.12
C LEU A 465 -18.32 -11.62 10.51
N ILE A 466 -18.65 -12.65 11.28
CA ILE A 466 -19.59 -13.70 10.85
C ILE A 466 -20.98 -13.09 10.63
N PHE A 467 -21.49 -12.30 11.58
CA PHE A 467 -22.78 -11.61 11.42
C PHE A 467 -22.77 -10.61 10.26
N PHE A 468 -21.66 -9.89 10.07
CA PHE A 468 -21.44 -9.03 8.91
C PHE A 468 -21.53 -9.85 7.61
N GLY A 469 -20.85 -10.99 7.52
CA GLY A 469 -20.88 -11.86 6.35
C GLY A 469 -22.29 -12.41 6.06
N LEU A 470 -23.02 -12.83 7.09
CA LEU A 470 -24.41 -13.28 6.97
C LEU A 470 -25.34 -12.14 6.55
N SER A 471 -25.16 -10.95 7.13
CA SER A 471 -25.95 -9.77 6.79
C SER A 471 -25.71 -9.36 5.33
N LEU A 472 -24.44 -9.31 4.90
CA LEU A 472 -24.07 -9.06 3.51
C LEU A 472 -24.70 -10.10 2.56
N PHE A 473 -24.64 -11.39 2.91
CA PHE A 473 -25.26 -12.44 2.12
C PHE A 473 -26.79 -12.30 2.05
N SER A 474 -27.43 -11.89 3.13
CA SER A 474 -28.88 -11.65 3.18
C SER A 474 -29.33 -10.43 2.37
N HIS A 475 -28.51 -9.37 2.29
CA HIS A 475 -28.81 -8.18 1.49
C HIS A 475 -28.41 -8.35 0.01
N ALA A 476 -27.50 -9.28 -0.29
CA ALA A 476 -27.09 -9.58 -1.64
C ALA A 476 -28.26 -10.12 -2.50
N SER A 477 -28.32 -9.69 -3.76
CA SER A 477 -29.26 -10.24 -4.74
C SER A 477 -29.03 -11.74 -4.97
N ASN A 478 -30.01 -12.47 -5.49
CA ASN A 478 -29.89 -13.91 -5.73
C ASN A 478 -28.68 -14.26 -6.63
N SER A 479 -28.40 -13.44 -7.65
CA SER A 479 -27.23 -13.62 -8.51
C SER A 479 -25.93 -13.41 -7.73
N SER A 480 -25.86 -12.39 -6.87
CA SER A 480 -24.72 -12.17 -5.98
C SER A 480 -24.53 -13.28 -4.96
N ARG A 481 -25.61 -13.84 -4.38
CA ARG A 481 -25.51 -14.97 -3.45
C ARG A 481 -24.89 -16.19 -4.12
N ILE A 482 -25.37 -16.55 -5.31
CA ILE A 482 -24.80 -17.67 -6.09
C ILE A 482 -23.32 -17.40 -6.40
N GLU A 483 -22.99 -16.18 -6.78
CA GLU A 483 -21.61 -15.78 -7.08
C GLU A 483 -20.70 -15.83 -5.85
N ILE A 484 -21.16 -15.31 -4.71
CA ILE A 484 -20.45 -15.38 -3.42
C ILE A 484 -20.24 -16.84 -3.01
N MET A 485 -21.25 -17.71 -3.16
CA MET A 485 -21.10 -19.14 -2.88
C MET A 485 -20.06 -19.78 -3.82
N ALA A 486 -20.21 -19.58 -5.13
CA ALA A 486 -19.34 -20.18 -6.14
C ALA A 486 -17.88 -19.71 -6.00
N LYS A 487 -17.66 -18.41 -5.76
CA LYS A 487 -16.32 -17.80 -5.67
C LYS A 487 -15.73 -17.88 -4.26
N GLY A 488 -16.57 -17.93 -3.23
CA GLY A 488 -16.21 -17.86 -1.82
C GLY A 488 -16.06 -19.20 -1.11
N THR A 489 -16.60 -20.32 -1.62
CA THR A 489 -16.51 -21.62 -0.93
C THR A 489 -15.06 -22.06 -0.67
N LEU A 490 -14.20 -22.04 -1.71
CA LEU A 490 -12.79 -22.40 -1.55
C LEU A 490 -12.02 -21.44 -0.60
N PRO A 491 -12.13 -20.10 -0.74
CA PRO A 491 -11.59 -19.16 0.24
C PRO A 491 -12.10 -19.38 1.67
N LEU A 492 -13.38 -19.71 1.84
CA LEU A 492 -13.99 -19.97 3.14
C LEU A 492 -13.38 -21.21 3.81
N LEU A 493 -13.21 -22.30 3.06
CA LEU A 493 -12.52 -23.50 3.53
C LEU A 493 -11.07 -23.18 3.93
N GLY A 494 -10.37 -22.36 3.13
CA GLY A 494 -9.02 -21.89 3.44
C GLY A 494 -8.96 -21.11 4.75
N MET A 495 -9.86 -20.15 4.94
CA MET A 495 -10.00 -19.39 6.18
C MET A 495 -10.26 -20.31 7.37
N ILE A 496 -11.25 -21.22 7.28
CA ILE A 496 -11.57 -22.16 8.36
C ILE A 496 -10.36 -23.02 8.72
N ASN A 497 -9.63 -23.55 7.74
CA ASN A 497 -8.42 -24.33 7.98
C ASN A 497 -7.35 -23.51 8.70
N ASN A 498 -7.13 -22.24 8.30
CA ASN A 498 -6.18 -21.36 8.98
C ASN A 498 -6.61 -21.07 10.43
N LEU A 499 -7.90 -20.85 10.67
CA LEU A 499 -8.44 -20.64 12.02
C LEU A 499 -8.27 -21.87 12.92
N ILE A 500 -8.35 -23.10 12.37
CA ILE A 500 -8.14 -24.36 13.11
C ILE A 500 -6.65 -24.58 13.44
N GLN A 501 -5.76 -24.13 12.57
CA GLN A 501 -4.31 -24.19 12.76
C GLN A 501 -3.80 -23.13 13.75
N ASP A 502 -4.46 -21.97 13.82
CA ASP A 502 -4.13 -20.86 14.73
C ASP A 502 -4.67 -21.14 16.15
N ARG A 503 -3.91 -21.95 16.91
CA ARG A 503 -4.31 -22.50 18.22
C ARG A 503 -3.85 -21.69 19.44
N GLU A 504 -2.85 -20.83 19.31
CA GLU A 504 -2.31 -20.01 20.42
C GLU A 504 -1.89 -18.60 19.97
#